data_AF-T1EPT1-F1
#
_entry.id   AF-T1EPT1-F1
#
_cell.length_a   1.000
_cell.length_b   1.000
_cell.length_c   1.000
_cell.angle_alpha   90.00
_cell.angle_beta   90.00
_cell.angle_gamma   90.00
#
_symmetry.space_group_name_H-M   'P 1'
#
loop_
_entity.id
_entity.type
_entity.pdbx_description
1 polymer ?
#
loop_
_entity_poly.entity_id
_entity_poly.type
_entity_poly.pdbx_seq_one_letter_code
_entity_poly.pdbx_strand_id
1 'polypeptide(L)'
;MDSREKCAAKCSSKSAVNINKDGLMCFICKKAYHFKCAAMSEDLGLKLVEIPGMFWSCSVCLPSMDKLININFKEFQQKVENSEQMIASALHESAPVTRINEIEQEIKKSLSGLFKDEISKNVSEVTEDGIGIAHDLTKDQKAQVKKLVDEAKEKEKVESGEYIYRVRDIPRKMRIVKLLAKRV
;
A
#
# COMPACT_ATOMS: atom_id res chain seq x y z
N MET A 1 13.28 51.65 -11.87
CA MET A 1 14.63 51.10 -11.56
C MET A 1 14.98 51.49 -10.15
N ASP A 2 14.90 50.51 -9.25
CA ASP A 2 15.23 50.69 -7.84
C ASP A 2 16.72 51.03 -7.70
N SER A 3 17.06 51.92 -6.77
CA SER A 3 18.41 52.26 -6.35
C SER A 3 19.33 51.04 -6.15
N ARG A 4 18.76 49.90 -5.73
CA ARG A 4 19.44 48.61 -5.52
C ARG A 4 19.85 47.91 -6.81
N GLU A 5 19.02 47.95 -7.85
CA GLU A 5 19.35 47.38 -9.18
C GLU A 5 20.54 48.11 -9.82
N LYS A 6 20.63 49.42 -9.59
CA LYS A 6 21.77 50.24 -10.05
C LYS A 6 23.08 49.92 -9.33
N CYS A 7 23.05 49.49 -8.05
CA CYS A 7 24.28 49.06 -7.34
C CYS A 7 24.78 47.70 -7.86
N ALA A 8 23.87 46.74 -8.06
CA ALA A 8 24.22 45.39 -8.50
C ALA A 8 24.94 45.39 -9.87
N ALA A 9 24.48 46.20 -10.81
CA ALA A 9 25.13 46.37 -12.11
C ALA A 9 26.55 46.94 -12.01
N LYS A 10 26.80 47.90 -11.09
CA LYS A 10 28.11 48.53 -10.88
C LYS A 10 29.11 47.66 -10.11
N CYS A 11 28.64 46.84 -9.18
CA CYS A 11 29.49 45.88 -8.47
C CYS A 11 29.86 44.68 -9.37
N SER A 12 28.99 44.30 -10.30
CA SER A 12 29.22 43.17 -11.21
C SER A 12 30.15 43.44 -12.40
N SER A 13 30.55 44.70 -12.62
CA SER A 13 31.21 45.16 -13.86
C SER A 13 32.63 45.68 -13.69
N LYS A 14 33.16 45.80 -12.46
CA LYS A 14 34.57 46.14 -12.24
C LYS A 14 35.27 44.96 -11.60
N SER A 15 36.36 44.59 -12.26
CA SER A 15 37.36 43.59 -11.90
C SER A 15 37.51 43.40 -10.39
N ALA A 16 37.74 42.14 -10.01
CA ALA A 16 37.91 41.60 -8.65
C ALA A 16 39.11 42.19 -7.87
N VAL A 17 39.42 43.46 -8.03
CA VAL A 17 40.66 44.09 -7.57
C VAL A 17 40.56 44.58 -6.11
N ASN A 18 39.37 44.63 -5.49
CA ASN A 18 39.26 45.14 -4.11
C ASN A 18 38.10 44.55 -3.29
N ILE A 19 37.78 43.27 -3.44
CA ILE A 19 36.83 42.59 -2.53
C ILE A 19 37.65 41.89 -1.46
N ASN A 20 38.41 42.68 -0.72
CA ASN A 20 39.05 42.23 0.51
C ASN A 20 38.00 42.32 1.62
N LYS A 21 37.68 41.17 2.22
CA LYS A 21 36.87 40.97 3.45
C LYS A 21 35.39 41.41 3.43
N ASP A 22 34.97 42.31 2.53
CA ASP A 22 33.63 42.94 2.60
C ASP A 22 32.64 42.47 1.51
N GLY A 23 32.79 41.25 1.01
CA GLY A 23 31.93 40.78 -0.07
C GLY A 23 31.76 39.27 -0.21
N LEU A 24 30.76 38.93 -1.02
CA LEU A 24 30.30 37.58 -1.31
C LEU A 24 30.49 37.27 -2.78
N MET A 25 30.79 36.02 -3.07
CA MET A 25 30.79 35.52 -4.43
C MET A 25 29.53 34.69 -4.67
N CYS A 26 28.78 35.01 -5.74
CA CYS A 26 27.67 34.17 -6.15
C CYS A 26 28.19 32.83 -6.67
N PHE A 27 27.70 31.73 -6.11
CA PHE A 27 28.10 30.39 -6.47
C PHE A 27 27.83 30.04 -7.95
N ILE A 28 26.75 30.57 -8.53
CA ILE A 28 26.34 30.30 -9.91
C ILE A 28 27.11 31.19 -10.90
N CYS A 29 26.91 32.51 -10.85
CA CYS A 29 27.46 33.40 -11.87
C CYS A 29 28.89 33.88 -11.58
N LYS A 30 29.48 33.49 -10.44
CA LYS A 30 30.82 33.87 -9.97
C LYS A 30 31.07 35.38 -9.84
N LYS A 31 30.03 36.21 -9.99
CA LYS A 31 30.08 37.65 -9.73
C LYS A 31 30.16 37.91 -8.24
N ALA A 32 30.89 38.93 -7.88
CA ALA A 32 31.10 39.31 -6.50
C ALA A 32 30.32 40.58 -6.12
N TYR A 33 29.87 40.63 -4.88
CA TYR A 33 28.94 41.63 -4.36
C TYR A 33 29.40 42.07 -2.99
N HIS A 34 29.40 43.38 -2.73
CA HIS A 34 29.55 43.87 -1.36
C HIS A 34 28.37 43.38 -0.50
N PHE A 35 28.61 43.09 0.79
CA PHE A 35 27.55 42.65 1.72
C PHE A 35 26.33 43.58 1.68
N LYS A 36 26.56 44.91 1.72
CA LYS A 36 25.51 45.93 1.66
C LYS A 36 24.66 45.86 0.39
N CYS A 37 25.27 45.63 -0.78
CA CYS A 37 24.52 45.51 -2.05
C CYS A 37 23.86 44.14 -2.23
N ALA A 38 24.25 43.14 -1.43
CA ALA A 38 23.55 41.87 -1.30
C ALA A 38 22.45 41.87 -0.20
N ALA A 39 22.18 43.03 0.43
CA ALA A 39 21.29 43.15 1.59
C ALA A 39 21.68 42.23 2.76
N MET A 40 22.97 41.96 2.90
CA MET A 40 23.56 41.17 3.97
C MET A 40 24.28 42.10 4.95
N SER A 41 24.16 41.85 6.26
CA SER A 41 25.05 42.47 7.24
C SER A 41 26.46 41.91 7.14
N GLU A 42 27.44 42.69 7.57
CA GLU A 42 28.85 42.30 7.58
C GLU A 42 29.08 41.08 8.50
N ASP A 43 28.52 41.11 9.72
CA ASP A 43 28.59 40.00 10.67
C ASP A 43 28.06 38.68 10.09
N LEU A 44 26.95 38.72 9.36
CA LEU A 44 26.36 37.52 8.75
C LEU A 44 27.19 37.08 7.54
N GLY A 45 27.69 38.02 6.75
CA GLY A 45 28.54 37.77 5.60
C GLY A 45 29.85 37.08 5.97
N LEU A 46 30.52 37.54 7.03
CA LEU A 46 31.75 36.92 7.54
C LEU A 46 31.50 35.51 8.06
N LYS A 47 30.46 35.31 8.90
CA LYS A 47 30.08 33.98 9.40
C LYS A 47 29.77 33.00 8.27
N LEU A 48 29.10 33.47 7.22
CA LEU A 48 28.74 32.62 6.07
C LEU A 48 29.98 32.12 5.31
N VAL A 49 31.03 32.94 5.20
CA VAL A 49 32.29 32.57 4.53
C VAL A 49 33.10 31.56 5.36
N GLU A 50 32.93 31.54 6.69
CA GLU A 50 33.62 30.62 7.59
C GLU A 50 33.02 29.21 7.62
N ILE A 51 31.76 29.02 7.20
CA ILE A 51 31.08 27.72 7.26
C ILE A 51 31.44 26.88 6.02
N PRO A 52 32.16 25.76 6.16
CA PRO A 52 32.50 24.91 5.02
C PRO A 52 31.23 24.33 4.37
N GLY A 53 31.17 24.39 3.05
CA GLY A 53 30.04 23.83 2.29
C GLY A 53 28.78 24.70 2.23
N MET A 54 28.77 25.89 2.86
CA MET A 54 27.74 26.90 2.61
C MET A 54 28.09 27.74 1.39
N PHE A 55 27.08 28.05 0.59
CA PHE A 55 27.22 28.86 -0.61
C PHE A 55 26.16 29.95 -0.66
N TRP A 56 26.53 31.12 -1.18
CA TRP A 56 25.61 32.21 -1.42
C TRP A 56 25.26 32.35 -2.91
N SER A 57 24.03 32.73 -3.21
CA SER A 57 23.61 33.05 -4.57
C SER A 57 22.94 34.43 -4.62
N CYS A 58 23.18 35.19 -5.70
CA CYS A 58 22.53 36.48 -5.86
C CYS A 58 21.05 36.30 -6.22
N SER A 59 20.23 37.32 -5.96
CA SER A 59 18.78 37.31 -6.25
C SER A 59 18.45 36.97 -7.71
N VAL A 60 19.32 37.33 -8.65
CA VAL A 60 19.16 37.02 -10.08
C VAL A 60 19.35 35.52 -10.36
N CYS A 61 20.29 34.87 -9.67
CA CYS A 61 20.59 33.46 -9.86
C CYS A 61 19.82 32.54 -8.90
N LEU A 62 19.16 33.09 -7.87
CA LEU A 62 18.39 32.33 -6.89
C LEU A 62 17.35 31.38 -7.55
N PRO A 63 16.56 31.79 -8.56
CA PRO A 63 15.62 30.89 -9.23
C PRO A 63 16.29 29.68 -9.92
N SER A 64 17.56 29.80 -10.30
CA SER A 64 18.35 28.69 -10.84
C SER A 64 18.84 27.74 -9.75
N MET A 65 19.13 28.24 -8.53
CA MET A 65 19.41 27.38 -7.37
C MET A 65 18.21 26.52 -7.02
N ASP A 66 17.00 27.09 -7.01
CA ASP A 66 15.78 26.34 -6.69
C ASP A 66 15.57 25.17 -7.66
N LYS A 67 15.88 25.36 -8.94
CA LYS A 67 15.85 24.27 -9.93
C LYS A 67 16.90 23.20 -9.65
N LEU A 68 18.13 23.58 -9.31
CA LEU A 68 19.22 22.63 -8.99
C LEU A 68 18.93 21.83 -7.72
N ILE A 69 18.42 22.47 -6.67
CA ILE A 69 18.02 21.81 -5.42
C ILE A 69 16.91 20.79 -5.71
N ASN A 70 15.89 21.19 -6.47
CA ASN A 70 14.78 20.31 -6.83
C ASN A 70 15.20 19.11 -7.70
N ILE A 71 16.14 19.30 -8.63
CA ILE A 71 16.66 18.21 -9.46
C ILE A 71 17.44 17.22 -8.58
N ASN A 72 18.37 17.71 -7.76
CA ASN A 72 19.18 16.86 -6.88
C ASN A 72 18.31 16.10 -5.86
N PHE A 73 17.27 16.73 -5.33
CA PHE A 73 16.35 16.07 -4.40
C PHE A 73 15.54 14.96 -5.09
N LYS A 74 15.04 15.19 -6.31
CA LYS A 74 14.34 14.17 -7.09
C LYS A 74 15.25 12.99 -7.45
N GLU A 75 16.49 13.25 -7.84
CA GLU A 75 17.47 12.18 -8.12
C GLU A 75 17.80 11.37 -6.87
N PHE A 76 17.92 12.04 -5.72
CA PHE A 76 18.13 11.37 -4.44
C PHE A 76 16.92 10.50 -4.06
N GLN A 77 15.70 11.03 -4.16
CA GLN A 77 14.47 10.28 -3.93
C GLN A 77 14.40 9.03 -4.81
N GLN A 78 14.68 9.16 -6.11
CA GLN A 78 14.68 8.03 -7.02
C GLN A 78 15.68 6.94 -6.62
N LYS A 79 16.89 7.32 -6.15
CA LYS A 79 17.90 6.36 -5.68
C LYS A 79 17.46 5.63 -4.41
N VAL A 80 16.76 6.33 -3.51
CA VAL A 80 16.18 5.72 -2.30
C VAL A 80 15.11 4.71 -2.69
N GLU A 81 14.14 5.11 -3.53
CA GLU A 81 13.06 4.25 -3.99
C GLU A 81 13.58 2.99 -4.72
N ASN A 82 14.57 3.15 -5.60
CA ASN A 82 15.19 2.02 -6.29
C ASN A 82 15.87 1.05 -5.30
N SER A 83 16.51 1.59 -4.26
CA SER A 83 17.18 0.77 -3.23
C SER A 83 16.17 0.01 -2.37
N GLU A 84 15.05 0.65 -2.01
CA GLU A 84 13.94 0.01 -1.30
C GLU A 84 13.35 -1.15 -2.10
N GLN A 85 13.13 -0.96 -3.41
CA GLN A 85 12.66 -2.02 -4.31
C GLN A 85 13.65 -3.18 -4.40
N MET A 86 14.96 -2.91 -4.49
CA MET A 86 15.98 -3.96 -4.51
C MET A 86 15.99 -4.79 -3.22
N ILE A 87 15.88 -4.12 -2.06
CA ILE A 87 15.81 -4.80 -0.75
C ILE A 87 14.56 -5.67 -0.64
N ALA A 88 13.40 -5.14 -1.05
CA ALA A 88 12.14 -5.88 -1.01
C ALA A 88 12.20 -7.15 -1.87
N SER A 89 12.74 -7.06 -3.09
CA SER A 89 12.93 -8.21 -3.98
C SER A 89 13.89 -9.24 -3.39
N ALA A 90 15.03 -8.80 -2.83
CA ALA A 90 16.01 -9.70 -2.20
C ALA A 90 15.44 -10.42 -0.96
N LEU A 91 14.56 -9.77 -0.18
CA LEU A 91 13.86 -10.40 0.94
C LEU A 91 12.86 -11.47 0.47
N HIS A 92 12.13 -11.22 -0.61
CA HIS A 92 11.22 -12.21 -1.20
C HIS A 92 11.95 -13.41 -1.80
N GLU A 93 13.14 -13.21 -2.36
CA GLU A 93 13.99 -14.29 -2.89
C GLU A 93 14.83 -14.99 -1.82
N SER A 94 14.83 -14.48 -0.57
CA SER A 94 15.59 -15.09 0.50
C SER A 94 15.01 -16.48 0.85
N ALA A 95 15.85 -17.50 0.68
CA ALA A 95 15.56 -18.90 1.01
C ALA A 95 14.78 -19.14 2.33
N PRO A 96 15.02 -18.41 3.45
CA PRO A 96 14.24 -18.61 4.67
C PRO A 96 12.75 -18.24 4.54
N VAL A 97 12.37 -17.21 3.77
CA VAL A 97 10.95 -16.82 3.62
C VAL A 97 10.19 -17.84 2.80
N THR A 98 10.79 -18.32 1.71
CA THR A 98 10.22 -19.41 0.89
C THR A 98 10.06 -20.69 1.72
N ARG A 99 11.06 -21.02 2.54
CA ARG A 99 11.02 -22.20 3.41
C ARG A 99 9.95 -22.11 4.50
N ILE A 100 9.72 -20.92 5.08
CA ILE A 100 8.64 -20.70 6.05
C ILE A 100 7.28 -20.92 5.37
N ASN A 101 7.07 -20.38 4.17
CA ASN A 101 5.82 -20.56 3.43
C ASN A 101 5.55 -22.04 3.07
N GLU A 102 6.60 -22.78 2.68
CA GLU A 102 6.51 -24.23 2.43
C GLU A 102 6.10 -24.98 3.71
N ILE A 103 6.78 -24.70 4.83
CA ILE A 103 6.48 -25.32 6.13
C ILE A 103 5.04 -25.01 6.56
N GLU A 104 4.56 -23.77 6.38
CA GLU A 104 3.17 -23.41 6.68
C GLU A 104 2.16 -24.21 5.85
N GLN A 105 2.44 -24.42 4.55
CA GLN A 105 1.58 -25.23 3.71
C GLN A 105 1.58 -26.71 4.11
N GLU A 106 2.74 -27.27 4.44
CA GLU A 106 2.87 -28.65 4.92
C GLU A 106 2.14 -28.86 6.26
N ILE A 107 2.26 -27.91 7.20
CA ILE A 107 1.54 -27.93 8.47
C ILE A 107 0.02 -27.88 8.23
N LYS A 108 -0.46 -26.96 7.39
CA LYS A 108 -1.90 -26.85 7.06
C LYS A 108 -2.44 -28.15 6.47
N LYS A 109 -1.71 -28.74 5.52
CA LYS A 109 -2.08 -30.01 4.90
C LYS A 109 -2.12 -31.15 5.92
N SER A 110 -1.08 -31.26 6.75
CA SER A 110 -0.97 -32.32 7.77
C SER A 110 -2.06 -32.20 8.83
N LEU A 111 -2.29 -31.00 9.36
CA LEU A 111 -3.36 -30.76 10.33
C LEU A 111 -4.74 -31.09 9.74
N SER A 112 -5.02 -30.69 8.50
CA SER A 112 -6.30 -30.99 7.85
C SER A 112 -6.56 -32.50 7.70
N GLY A 113 -5.51 -33.28 7.43
CA GLY A 113 -5.58 -34.75 7.36
C GLY A 113 -5.86 -35.35 8.74
N LEU A 114 -5.05 -34.98 9.74
CA LEU A 114 -5.20 -35.47 11.11
C LEU A 114 -6.58 -35.16 11.70
N PHE A 115 -7.09 -33.93 11.54
CA PHE A 115 -8.43 -33.59 12.02
C PHE A 115 -9.52 -34.41 11.32
N LYS A 116 -9.39 -34.65 10.02
CA LYS A 116 -10.38 -35.43 9.26
C LYS A 116 -10.39 -36.89 9.70
N ASP A 117 -9.22 -37.46 9.94
CA ASP A 117 -9.06 -38.86 10.34
C ASP A 117 -9.52 -39.07 11.79
N GLU A 118 -9.14 -38.18 12.70
CA GLU A 118 -9.55 -38.22 14.11
C GLU A 118 -11.07 -38.03 14.27
N ILE A 119 -11.66 -37.07 13.53
CA ILE A 119 -13.12 -36.89 13.50
C ILE A 119 -13.80 -38.13 12.92
N SER A 120 -13.28 -38.70 11.83
CA SER A 120 -13.88 -39.89 11.22
C SER A 120 -13.86 -41.09 12.16
N LYS A 121 -12.75 -41.29 12.88
CA LYS A 121 -12.60 -42.36 13.87
C LYS A 121 -13.57 -42.21 15.05
N ASN A 122 -13.61 -41.02 15.65
CA ASN A 122 -14.50 -40.76 16.78
C ASN A 122 -15.98 -40.83 16.36
N VAL A 123 -16.31 -40.41 15.14
CA VAL A 123 -17.66 -40.57 14.58
C VAL A 123 -18.00 -42.05 14.39
N SER A 124 -17.08 -42.87 13.87
CA SER A 124 -17.33 -44.33 13.73
C SER A 124 -17.57 -45.01 15.08
N GLU A 125 -16.75 -44.71 16.09
CA GLU A 125 -16.87 -45.27 17.44
C GLU A 125 -18.22 -44.88 18.10
N VAL A 126 -18.64 -43.63 17.94
CA VAL A 126 -19.95 -43.15 18.45
C VAL A 126 -21.14 -43.76 17.69
N THR A 127 -20.97 -44.10 16.41
CA THR A 127 -22.04 -44.75 15.62
C THR A 127 -22.21 -46.24 15.90
N GLU A 128 -21.18 -46.93 16.42
CA GLU A 128 -21.27 -48.36 16.79
C GLU A 128 -22.12 -48.58 18.05
N ASP A 129 -22.11 -47.63 19.00
CA ASP A 129 -22.94 -47.66 20.21
C ASP A 129 -24.38 -47.16 20.01
N GLY A 130 -24.82 -46.98 18.76
CA GLY A 130 -26.21 -46.67 18.42
C GLY A 130 -26.64 -45.21 18.70
N ILE A 131 -25.76 -44.34 19.17
CA ILE A 131 -26.02 -42.90 19.29
C ILE A 131 -25.50 -42.20 18.03
N GLY A 132 -26.19 -42.41 16.91
CA GLY A 132 -25.94 -41.59 15.74
C GLY A 132 -26.35 -40.14 16.01
N ILE A 133 -25.47 -39.17 15.71
CA ILE A 133 -25.89 -37.79 15.44
C ILE A 133 -26.62 -37.81 14.10
N ALA A 134 -27.81 -38.39 14.09
CA ALA A 134 -28.74 -38.26 13.01
C ALA A 134 -29.22 -36.82 13.03
N HIS A 135 -29.22 -36.16 11.85
CA HIS A 135 -30.11 -35.03 11.58
C HIS A 135 -31.42 -35.19 12.37
N ASP A 136 -31.90 -34.12 13.01
CA ASP A 136 -33.11 -33.98 13.86
C ASP A 136 -34.45 -34.43 13.23
N LEU A 137 -34.41 -35.29 12.21
CA LEU A 137 -35.50 -35.80 11.42
C LEU A 137 -35.58 -37.32 11.57
N THR A 138 -36.71 -37.80 12.08
CA THR A 138 -37.15 -39.20 12.01
C THR A 138 -37.20 -39.70 10.55
N LYS A 139 -37.22 -41.03 10.34
CA LYS A 139 -37.32 -41.63 9.00
C LYS A 139 -38.51 -41.09 8.20
N ASP A 140 -39.66 -40.92 8.86
CA ASP A 140 -40.87 -40.37 8.23
C ASP A 140 -40.71 -38.90 7.85
N GLN A 141 -40.04 -38.10 8.69
CA GLN A 141 -39.74 -36.70 8.38
C GLN A 141 -38.75 -36.56 7.22
N LYS A 142 -37.76 -37.46 7.10
CA LYS A 142 -36.85 -37.50 5.93
C LYS A 142 -37.62 -37.83 4.65
N ALA A 143 -38.56 -38.78 4.70
CA ALA A 143 -39.40 -39.11 3.55
C ALA A 143 -40.31 -37.93 3.14
N GLN A 144 -40.86 -37.20 4.11
CA GLN A 144 -41.67 -36.00 3.86
C GLN A 144 -40.83 -34.87 3.24
N VAL A 145 -39.64 -34.59 3.78
CA VAL A 145 -38.70 -33.60 3.21
C VAL A 145 -38.36 -33.94 1.78
N LYS A 146 -38.04 -35.21 1.50
CA LYS A 146 -37.68 -35.66 0.16
C LYS A 146 -38.81 -35.42 -0.84
N LYS A 147 -40.05 -35.76 -0.49
CA LYS A 147 -41.23 -35.49 -1.33
C LYS A 147 -41.39 -34.00 -1.63
N LEU A 148 -41.28 -33.13 -0.61
CA LEU A 148 -41.41 -31.68 -0.79
C LEU A 148 -40.28 -31.09 -1.65
N VAL A 149 -39.05 -31.62 -1.55
CA VAL A 149 -37.92 -31.20 -2.37
C VAL A 149 -38.11 -31.61 -3.83
N ASP A 150 -38.59 -32.83 -4.07
CA ASP A 150 -38.85 -33.32 -5.41
C ASP A 150 -39.99 -32.52 -6.07
N GLU A 151 -41.08 -32.24 -5.34
CA GLU A 151 -42.16 -31.36 -5.79
C GLU A 151 -41.70 -29.91 -6.06
N ALA A 152 -40.79 -29.37 -5.24
CA ALA A 152 -40.21 -28.05 -5.46
C ALA A 152 -39.39 -27.99 -6.75
N LYS A 153 -38.58 -29.03 -7.01
CA LYS A 153 -37.79 -29.15 -8.25
C LYS A 153 -38.67 -29.29 -9.49
N GLU A 154 -39.76 -30.04 -9.42
CA GLU A 154 -40.69 -30.15 -10.54
C GLU A 154 -41.38 -28.81 -10.82
N LYS A 155 -41.80 -28.07 -9.79
CA LYS A 155 -42.35 -26.70 -9.96
C LYS A 155 -41.33 -25.74 -10.56
N GLU A 156 -40.06 -25.86 -10.19
CA GLU A 156 -38.96 -25.04 -10.74
C GLU A 156 -38.63 -25.40 -12.20
N LYS A 157 -38.87 -26.64 -12.65
CA LYS A 157 -38.73 -27.01 -14.06
C LYS A 157 -39.89 -26.49 -14.93
N VAL A 158 -41.09 -26.41 -14.36
CA VAL A 158 -42.32 -26.00 -15.09
C VAL A 158 -42.41 -24.48 -15.23
N GLU A 159 -41.98 -23.72 -14.21
CA GLU A 159 -41.97 -22.26 -14.28
C GLU A 159 -40.61 -21.72 -14.73
N SER A 160 -40.60 -20.93 -15.81
CA SER A 160 -39.37 -20.38 -16.38
C SER A 160 -38.66 -19.44 -15.41
N GLY A 161 -37.46 -19.81 -14.93
CA GLY A 161 -36.28 -19.02 -14.54
C GLY A 161 -36.39 -17.78 -13.62
N GLU A 162 -37.57 -17.24 -13.40
CA GLU A 162 -37.84 -16.01 -12.65
C GLU A 162 -38.05 -16.31 -11.16
N TYR A 163 -38.37 -17.57 -10.82
CA TYR A 163 -38.64 -18.00 -9.45
C TYR A 163 -37.86 -19.26 -9.09
N ILE A 164 -37.43 -19.34 -7.84
CA ILE A 164 -36.86 -20.54 -7.22
C ILE A 164 -37.83 -21.08 -6.16
N TYR A 165 -37.98 -22.39 -6.11
CA TYR A 165 -38.83 -23.06 -5.14
C TYR A 165 -37.98 -23.72 -4.05
N ARG A 166 -38.23 -23.37 -2.78
CA ARG A 166 -37.46 -23.90 -1.64
C ARG A 166 -38.40 -24.44 -0.58
N VAL A 167 -38.03 -25.58 0.01
CA VAL A 167 -38.70 -26.10 1.21
C VAL A 167 -38.19 -25.30 2.42
N ARG A 168 -39.09 -24.67 3.17
CA ARG A 168 -38.80 -23.93 4.42
C ARG A 168 -39.74 -24.38 5.53
N ASP A 169 -39.52 -23.85 6.74
CA ASP A 169 -40.19 -24.16 8.02
C ASP A 169 -39.64 -25.38 8.78
N ILE A 170 -40.08 -25.52 10.04
CA ILE A 170 -39.69 -26.60 10.96
C ILE A 170 -40.31 -27.95 10.55
N PRO A 171 -39.72 -29.09 10.98
CA PRO A 171 -40.26 -30.42 10.69
C PRO A 171 -41.75 -30.53 11.08
N ARG A 172 -42.55 -31.21 10.24
CA ARG A 172 -44.04 -31.29 10.28
C ARG A 172 -44.81 -30.02 9.91
N LYS A 173 -44.14 -28.87 9.72
CA LYS A 173 -44.75 -27.62 9.19
C LYS A 173 -44.09 -27.15 7.89
N MET A 174 -43.26 -28.01 7.29
CA MET A 174 -42.52 -27.67 6.08
C MET A 174 -43.45 -27.40 4.91
N ARG A 175 -43.11 -26.37 4.14
CA ARG A 175 -43.87 -25.96 2.96
C ARG A 175 -42.94 -25.49 1.85
N ILE A 176 -43.39 -25.64 0.62
CA ILE A 176 -42.72 -25.12 -0.55
C ILE A 176 -43.03 -23.63 -0.65
N VAL A 177 -41.98 -22.79 -0.67
CA VAL A 177 -42.07 -21.34 -0.80
C VAL A 177 -41.53 -20.93 -2.17
N LYS A 178 -42.29 -20.10 -2.90
CA LYS A 178 -41.89 -19.46 -4.15
C LYS A 178 -41.12 -18.18 -3.84
N LEU A 179 -39.88 -18.07 -4.29
CA LEU A 179 -39.03 -16.90 -4.09
C LEU A 179 -38.62 -16.34 -5.46
N LEU A 180 -38.48 -15.02 -5.59
CA LEU A 180 -37.89 -14.42 -6.78
C LEU A 180 -36.42 -14.85 -6.92
N ALA A 181 -36.04 -15.35 -8.08
CA ALA A 181 -34.64 -15.59 -8.41
C ALA A 181 -33.94 -14.21 -8.43
N LYS A 182 -32.99 -13.96 -7.51
CA LYS A 182 -32.21 -12.72 -7.53
C LYS A 182 -31.55 -12.59 -8.92
N ARG A 183 -31.88 -11.53 -9.65
CA ARG A 183 -31.05 -11.07 -10.78
C ARG A 183 -29.70 -10.71 -10.19
N VAL A 184 -28.66 -11.44 -10.59
CA VAL A 184 -27.26 -11.08 -10.32
C VAL A 184 -26.96 -9.75 -11.00
#